data_AF-A0A0F8Z766-F1
#
_entry.id   AF-A0A0F8Z766-F1
#
_cell.length_a   1.000
_cell.length_b   1.000
_cell.length_c   1.000
_cell.angle_alpha   90.00
_cell.angle_beta   90.00
_cell.angle_gamma   90.00
#
_symmetry.space_group_name_H-M   'P 1'
#
loop_
_entity.id
_entity.type
_entity.pdbx_description
1 polymer ?
#
loop_
_entity_poly.entity_id
_entity_poly.type
_entity_poly.pdbx_seq_one_letter_code
_entity_poly.pdbx_strand_id
1 'polypeptide(L)' 'MLKGIEAVYGFCAWLTTRPEKTVMSSKDDAAGICDLIEEFRKANGLPEPRENYADDLTHPRRPSQ' A
#
# COMPACT_ATOMS: atom_id res chain seq x y z
N MET A 1 4.27 -13.93 10.41
CA MET A 1 3.96 -12.50 10.20
C MET A 1 5.02 -11.95 9.25
N LEU A 2 4.62 -11.29 8.17
CA LEU A 2 5.56 -10.71 7.20
C LEU A 2 6.32 -9.54 7.83
N LYS A 3 7.58 -9.35 7.46
CA LYS A 3 8.33 -8.12 7.75
C LYS A 3 7.80 -6.97 6.89
N GLY A 4 8.00 -5.72 7.33
CA GLY A 4 7.49 -4.53 6.64
C GLY A 4 7.84 -4.49 5.15
N ILE A 5 9.10 -4.79 4.78
CA ILE A 5 9.52 -4.80 3.37
C ILE A 5 8.90 -5.95 2.56
N GLU A 6 8.71 -7.12 3.16
CA GLU A 6 8.07 -8.28 2.51
C GLU A 6 6.59 -8.01 2.24
N ALA A 7 5.90 -7.33 3.17
CA ALA A 7 4.52 -6.91 3.00
C ALA A 7 4.38 -5.91 1.84
N VAL A 8 5.32 -4.95 1.69
CA VAL A 8 5.33 -4.00 0.57
C VAL A 8 5.49 -4.72 -0.77
N TYR A 9 6.48 -5.60 -0.90
CA TYR A 9 6.67 -6.37 -2.15
C TYR A 9 5.50 -7.32 -2.42
N GLY A 10 4.99 -8.01 -1.40
CA GLY A 10 3.86 -8.93 -1.51
C GLY A 10 2.58 -8.23 -1.95
N PHE A 11 2.28 -7.05 -1.38
CA PHE A 11 1.13 -6.24 -1.78
C PHE A 11 1.23 -5.81 -3.25
N CYS A 12 2.39 -5.25 -3.65
CA CYS A 12 2.61 -4.87 -5.04
C CYS A 12 2.53 -6.04 -6.01
N ALA A 13 3.05 -7.22 -5.63
CA ALA A 13 2.96 -8.44 -6.43
C ALA A 13 1.51 -8.93 -6.54
N TRP A 14 0.73 -8.87 -5.46
CA TRP A 14 -0.68 -9.23 -5.48
C TRP A 14 -1.51 -8.29 -6.37
N LEU A 15 -1.21 -6.99 -6.39
CA LEU A 15 -1.91 -6.06 -7.28
C LEU A 15 -1.78 -6.42 -8.77
N THR A 16 -0.70 -7.10 -9.19
CA THR A 16 -0.53 -7.49 -10.60
C THR A 16 -1.29 -8.75 -10.99
N THR A 17 -1.81 -9.51 -10.02
CA THR A 17 -2.59 -10.73 -10.28
C THR A 17 -4.09 -10.49 -10.32
N ARG A 18 -4.54 -9.28 -9.94
CA ARG A 18 -5.95 -8.95 -9.86
C ARG A 18 -6.61 -8.79 -11.24
N PRO A 19 -7.86 -9.23 -11.41
CA PRO A 19 -8.57 -9.10 -12.68
C PRO A 19 -9.00 -7.65 -12.98
N GLU A 20 -9.33 -6.86 -11.95
CA GLU A 20 -9.67 -5.45 -12.10
C GLU A 20 -8.43 -4.56 -12.15
N LYS A 21 -8.45 -3.57 -13.05
CA LYS A 21 -7.42 -2.53 -13.08
C LYS A 21 -7.51 -1.66 -11.82
N THR A 22 -6.35 -1.34 -11.27
CA THR A 22 -6.21 -0.40 -10.16
C THR A 22 -5.48 0.83 -10.65
N VAL A 23 -6.11 2.00 -10.55
CA VAL A 23 -5.53 3.29 -10.92
C VAL A 23 -5.27 4.07 -9.63
N MET A 24 -4.06 4.60 -9.48
CA MET A 24 -3.71 5.48 -8.37
C MET A 24 -2.78 6.58 -8.86
N SER A 25 -3.15 7.83 -8.59
CA SER A 25 -2.27 8.98 -8.79
C SER A 25 -2.74 10.15 -7.93
N SER A 26 -1.96 11.23 -7.89
CA SER A 26 -2.37 12.48 -7.24
C SER A 26 -3.53 13.19 -7.96
N LYS A 27 -4.00 12.67 -9.09
CA LYS A 27 -5.07 13.22 -9.93
C LYS A 27 -6.29 12.30 -10.05
N ASP A 28 -6.22 11.10 -9.48
CA ASP A 28 -7.29 10.10 -9.52
C ASP A 28 -7.83 9.85 -8.12
N ASP A 29 -9.04 9.27 -8.01
CA ASP A 29 -9.55 8.79 -6.74
C ASP A 29 -8.76 7.54 -6.30
N ALA A 30 -7.89 7.74 -5.31
CA ALA A 30 -7.04 6.71 -4.75
C ALA A 30 -7.63 6.06 -3.48
N ALA A 31 -8.87 6.39 -3.07
CA ALA A 31 -9.48 5.84 -1.87
C ALA A 31 -9.53 4.31 -1.87
N GLY A 32 -9.79 3.70 -3.04
CA GLY A 32 -9.83 2.25 -3.21
C GLY A 32 -8.50 1.54 -2.89
N ILE A 33 -7.36 2.25 -2.85
CA ILE A 33 -6.09 1.65 -2.41
C ILE A 33 -6.13 1.29 -0.93
N CYS A 34 -6.81 2.08 -0.09
CA CYS A 34 -6.94 1.80 1.34
C CYS A 34 -7.71 0.50 1.56
N ASP A 35 -8.79 0.27 0.81
CA ASP A 35 -9.59 -0.95 0.90
C ASP A 35 -8.76 -2.19 0.52
N LEU A 36 -7.93 -2.07 -0.51
CA LEU A 36 -7.05 -3.14 -0.99
C LEU A 36 -5.92 -3.44 0.00
N ILE A 37 -5.35 -2.42 0.63
CA ILE A 37 -4.37 -2.58 1.70
C ILE A 37 -5.02 -3.35 2.85
N GLU A 38 -6.25 -2.99 3.22
CA GLU A 38 -6.98 -3.62 4.32
C GLU A 38 -7.33 -5.09 4.03
N GLU A 39 -7.73 -5.40 2.79
CA GLU A 39 -7.92 -6.77 2.32
C GLU A 39 -6.63 -7.59 2.45
N PHE A 40 -5.52 -7.08 1.91
CA PHE A 40 -4.21 -7.74 1.96
C PHE A 40 -3.73 -7.92 3.41
N ARG A 41 -3.93 -6.91 4.27
CA ARG A 41 -3.58 -6.91 5.69
C ARG A 41 -4.30 -8.04 6.42
N LYS A 42 -5.62 -8.12 6.27
CA LYS A 42 -6.46 -9.16 6.88
C LYS A 42 -6.06 -10.56 6.40
N ALA A 43 -5.89 -10.74 5.09
CA ALA A 43 -5.50 -12.03 4.50
C ALA A 43 -4.16 -12.56 5.05
N ASN A 44 -3.23 -11.66 5.38
CA ASN A 44 -1.90 -12.01 5.87
C ASN A 44 -1.74 -11.89 7.41
N GLY A 45 -2.82 -11.58 8.13
CA GLY A 45 -2.79 -11.38 9.58
C GLY A 45 -1.82 -10.29 10.04
N LEU A 46 -1.71 -9.20 9.27
CA LEU A 46 -0.86 -8.07 9.61
C LEU A 46 -1.56 -7.18 10.66
N PRO A 47 -0.80 -6.59 11.60
CA PRO A 47 -1.37 -5.71 12.62
C PRO A 47 -1.90 -4.40 12.00
N GLU A 48 -2.76 -3.70 12.74
CA GLU A 48 -3.16 -2.34 12.41
C GLU A 48 -1.92 -1.41 12.38
N PRO A 49 -1.92 -0.38 11.52
CA PRO A 49 -0.89 0.64 11.55
C PRO A 49 -0.88 1.36 12.92
N ARG A 50 0.32 1.76 13.37
CA ARG A 50 0.48 2.52 14.61
C ARG A 50 -0.16 3.89 14.48
N GLU A 51 -0.75 4.38 15.56
CA GLU A 51 -1.11 5.80 15.67
C GLU A 51 0.16 6.63 15.45
N ASN A 52 0.12 7.55 14.49
CA ASN A 52 1.25 8.38 14.03
C ASN A 52 2.31 7.69 13.14
N TYR A 53 2.00 6.57 12.47
CA TYR A 53 2.95 5.97 11.52
C TYR A 53 3.44 6.94 10.43
N ALA A 54 2.66 7.96 10.10
CA ALA A 54 3.00 8.96 9.09
C ALA A 54 4.23 9.80 9.46
N ASP A 55 4.51 9.98 10.75
CA ASP A 55 5.66 10.76 11.23
C ASP A 55 7.00 10.07 10.91
N ASP A 56 6.97 8.74 10.78
CA ASP A 56 8.12 7.90 10.43
C ASP A 56 8.30 7.74 8.90
N LEU A 57 7.40 8.31 8.07
CA LEU A 57 7.44 8.14 6.61
C LEU A 57 8.24 9.25 5.93
N THR A 58 9.22 8.86 5.11
CA THR A 58 9.86 9.76 4.14
C THR A 58 9.39 9.44 2.73
N HIS A 59 8.63 10.35 2.14
CA HIS A 59 8.20 10.20 0.75
C HIS A 59 9.36 10.45 -0.22
N PRO A 60 9.53 9.62 -1.26
CA PRO A 60 10.48 9.89 -2.32
C PRO A 60 10.18 11.24 -2.96
N ARG A 61 11.16 12.14 -3.00
CA ARG A 61 11.05 13.37 -3.80
C ARG A 61 11.24 12.97 -5.26
N ARG A 62 10.30 13.34 -6.13
CA ARG A 62 10.58 13.29 -7.58
C ARG A 62 11.75 14.23 -7.85
N PRO A 63 12.75 13.85 -8.66
CA PRO A 63 13.65 14.82 -9.25
C PRO A 63 12.79 15.87 -9.94
N SER A 64 13.05 17.15 -9.69
CA SER A 64 12.40 18.25 -10.42
C SER A 64 12.49 17.96 -11.92
N GLN A 65 11.35 17.77 -12.56
CA GLN A 65 11.26 17.79 -14.03
C GLN A 65 11.42 19.21 -14.54
#